data_AF-A0A665XE14-F1
#
_entry.id   AF-A0A665XE14-F1
#
_cell.length_a   1.000
_cell.length_b   1.000
_cell.length_c   1.000
_cell.angle_alpha   90.00
_cell.angle_beta   90.00
_cell.angle_gamma   90.00
#
_symmetry.space_group_name_H-M   'P 1'
#
loop_
_entity.id
_entity.type
_entity.pdbx_description
1 polymer ?
#
loop_
_entity_poly.entity_id
_entity_poly.type
_entity_poly.pdbx_seq_one_letter_code
_entity_poly.pdbx_strand_id
1 'polypeptide(L)'
;MAVVSKIPHSCYEIGHTWSPSCVQSALDVTRGALEVSFKIYAPLYLIAAILRRRKKDYYLKRLLPEILWSTSFLTANGGLYIIFFCIIRKLLGGFYSWSAGFGSALPASYIAILLERKSRRGLLTIYMANLATETLFRMAVTRGIVRPIRHVKLYGLFCRSKDGLKGFTFSALKFIIGKEEIPTHTGTAEHVYPRPPERTAAIEAEVSQVSPERPGSRRKTLIAFTRELLESICKWGPRHRCCKHHQDNCISYCVKGFVRMFSVGYLIQCCLKVPSTFRQMFSKPSRLPSLFYNKENFQLGAFLGSFVSIYKGTSCLLRWVRNIDDELHALIAGFLAGTSMFFYKSTTISMYLFSKLVETMYFKGIEAGHFPYFPHADTVLYAISTAICFQAAVMEVQNLRPSYWKFLLRLTKGRFALMNRQLLDVFGTQASRDFKGFVPKLDPHFTTQSLHPLE
;
A
#
# COMPACT_ATOMS: atom_id res chain seq x y z
N MET A 1 -17.15 -9.02 -32.61
CA MET A 1 -16.94 -10.39 -33.13
C MET A 1 -15.48 -10.89 -33.05
N ALA A 2 -14.55 -10.21 -32.34
CA ALA A 2 -13.13 -10.59 -32.26
C ALA A 2 -12.74 -11.47 -31.04
N VAL A 3 -13.65 -11.80 -30.12
CA VAL A 3 -13.29 -12.51 -28.87
C VAL A 3 -12.89 -13.98 -29.14
N VAL A 4 -13.37 -14.56 -30.25
CA VAL A 4 -13.19 -15.97 -30.64
C VAL A 4 -12.18 -16.14 -31.79
N SER A 5 -11.59 -15.05 -32.31
CA SER A 5 -10.60 -15.18 -33.37
C SER A 5 -9.37 -15.95 -32.87
N LYS A 6 -9.04 -17.04 -33.56
CA LYS A 6 -7.88 -17.87 -33.23
C LYS A 6 -6.67 -17.38 -34.01
N ILE A 7 -5.56 -17.14 -33.31
CA ILE A 7 -4.27 -16.89 -33.94
C ILE A 7 -3.51 -18.22 -34.04
N PRO A 8 -3.24 -18.74 -35.26
CA PRO A 8 -2.64 -20.06 -35.45
C PRO A 8 -1.11 -20.09 -35.30
N HIS A 9 -0.48 -18.97 -34.91
CA HIS A 9 0.96 -18.88 -34.73
C HIS A 9 1.49 -19.68 -33.52
N SER A 10 2.78 -19.95 -33.56
CA SER A 10 3.52 -20.60 -32.49
C SER A 10 3.79 -19.70 -31.29
N CYS A 11 4.09 -20.34 -30.16
CA CYS A 11 4.54 -19.63 -28.97
C CYS A 11 5.90 -18.94 -29.17
N TYR A 12 6.71 -19.40 -30.13
CA TYR A 12 7.94 -18.72 -30.56
C TYR A 12 7.62 -17.41 -31.27
N GLU A 13 6.69 -17.43 -32.22
CA GLU A 13 6.32 -16.24 -33.02
C GLU A 13 5.67 -15.13 -32.19
N ILE A 14 4.95 -15.49 -31.11
CA ILE A 14 4.27 -14.52 -30.24
C ILE A 14 5.04 -14.25 -28.95
N GLY A 15 5.26 -15.29 -28.14
CA GLY A 15 5.65 -15.17 -26.74
C GLY A 15 7.16 -15.05 -26.52
N HIS A 16 7.88 -16.06 -26.98
CA HIS A 16 9.30 -16.26 -26.67
C HIS A 16 10.20 -16.10 -27.89
N THR A 17 10.05 -14.98 -28.57
CA THR A 17 10.66 -14.62 -29.86
C THR A 17 12.19 -14.64 -29.90
N TRP A 18 12.86 -14.71 -28.75
CA TRP A 18 14.33 -14.78 -28.66
C TRP A 18 14.90 -16.19 -28.77
N SER A 19 14.08 -17.24 -28.60
CA SER A 19 14.55 -18.63 -28.72
C SER A 19 13.42 -19.55 -29.20
N PRO A 20 13.66 -20.40 -30.22
CA PRO A 20 12.64 -21.34 -30.72
C PRO A 20 12.29 -22.43 -29.70
N SER A 21 13.18 -22.73 -28.74
CA SER A 21 12.94 -23.74 -27.71
C SER A 21 12.12 -23.18 -26.54
N CYS A 22 10.97 -23.80 -26.28
CA CYS A 22 10.13 -23.50 -25.11
C CYS A 22 10.89 -23.72 -23.79
N VAL A 23 11.70 -24.78 -23.72
CA VAL A 23 12.46 -25.13 -22.52
C VAL A 23 13.54 -24.09 -22.25
N GLN A 24 14.29 -23.71 -23.28
CA GLN A 24 15.33 -22.68 -23.15
C GLN A 24 14.71 -21.35 -22.71
N SER A 25 13.59 -20.98 -23.32
CA SER A 25 12.86 -19.76 -22.97
C SER A 25 12.34 -19.77 -21.52
N ALA A 26 11.85 -20.92 -21.05
CA ALA A 26 11.44 -21.09 -19.66
C ALA A 26 12.62 -20.98 -18.69
N LEU A 27 13.76 -21.62 -18.98
CA LEU A 27 14.98 -21.53 -18.18
C LEU A 27 15.50 -20.08 -18.12
N ASP A 28 15.48 -19.40 -19.25
CA ASP A 28 15.90 -18.01 -19.39
C ASP A 28 15.10 -17.07 -18.48
N VAL A 29 13.77 -17.13 -18.54
CA VAL A 29 12.88 -16.31 -17.71
C VAL A 29 13.01 -16.72 -16.25
N THR A 30 13.09 -18.01 -15.94
CA THR A 30 13.22 -18.52 -14.57
C THR A 30 14.53 -18.07 -13.93
N ARG A 31 15.65 -18.13 -14.64
CA ARG A 31 16.96 -17.65 -14.16
C ARG A 31 16.96 -16.16 -13.91
N GLY A 32 16.38 -15.38 -14.83
CA GLY A 32 16.21 -13.94 -14.65
C GLY A 32 15.36 -13.59 -13.43
N ALA A 33 14.24 -14.30 -13.27
CA ALA A 33 13.32 -14.13 -12.16
C ALA A 33 13.97 -14.50 -10.82
N LEU A 34 14.76 -15.59 -10.76
CA LEU A 34 15.49 -16.02 -9.58
C LEU A 34 16.45 -14.96 -9.07
N GLU A 35 17.30 -14.44 -9.96
CA GLU A 35 18.31 -13.43 -9.61
C GLU A 35 17.64 -12.15 -9.07
N VAL A 36 16.59 -11.69 -9.74
CA VAL A 36 15.88 -10.47 -9.35
C VAL A 36 15.08 -10.66 -8.07
N SER A 37 14.42 -11.81 -7.91
CA SER A 37 13.66 -12.14 -6.70
C SER A 37 14.57 -12.18 -5.47
N PHE A 38 15.74 -12.81 -5.58
CA PHE A 38 16.73 -12.84 -4.52
C PHE A 38 17.22 -11.42 -4.17
N LYS A 39 17.55 -10.59 -5.18
CA LYS A 39 17.97 -9.19 -5.01
C LYS A 39 16.90 -8.31 -4.34
N ILE A 40 15.62 -8.64 -4.47
CA ILE A 40 14.53 -7.90 -3.83
C ILE A 40 14.32 -8.38 -2.38
N TYR A 41 14.23 -9.70 -2.18
CA TYR A 41 13.87 -10.24 -0.88
C TYR A 41 15.03 -10.26 0.11
N ALA A 42 16.26 -10.58 -0.31
CA ALA A 42 17.38 -10.67 0.62
C ALA A 42 17.61 -9.36 1.41
N PRO A 43 17.67 -8.16 0.80
CA PRO A 43 17.83 -6.91 1.54
C PRO A 43 16.61 -6.57 2.41
N LEU A 44 15.39 -6.79 1.90
CA LEU A 44 14.16 -6.46 2.62
C LEU A 44 14.02 -7.26 3.92
N TYR A 45 14.29 -8.56 3.86
CA TYR A 45 14.26 -9.43 5.02
C TYR A 45 15.42 -9.15 5.97
N LEU A 46 16.61 -8.85 5.46
CA LEU A 46 17.77 -8.49 6.27
C LEU A 46 17.54 -7.20 7.07
N ILE A 47 17.05 -6.14 6.43
CA ILE A 47 16.70 -4.87 7.09
C ILE A 47 15.63 -5.11 8.17
N ALA A 48 14.60 -5.89 7.85
CA ALA A 48 13.55 -6.22 8.82
C ALA A 48 14.09 -7.00 10.04
N ALA A 49 15.08 -7.89 9.83
CA ALA A 49 15.73 -8.62 10.91
C ALA A 49 16.58 -7.71 11.81
N ILE A 50 17.34 -6.79 11.21
CA ILE A 50 18.17 -5.80 11.91
C ILE A 50 17.30 -4.87 12.76
N LEU A 51 16.24 -4.31 12.17
CA LEU A 51 15.31 -3.39 12.87
C LEU A 51 14.63 -4.06 14.07
N ARG A 52 14.41 -5.37 14.01
CA ARG A 52 13.80 -6.16 15.10
C ARG A 52 14.82 -6.69 16.11
N ARG A 53 16.12 -6.32 16.00
CA ARG A 53 17.23 -6.74 16.87
C ARG A 53 17.21 -8.24 17.18
N ARG A 54 17.03 -9.08 16.16
CA ARG A 54 16.94 -10.54 16.31
C ARG A 54 18.31 -11.14 16.67
N LYS A 55 18.32 -12.26 17.42
CA LYS A 55 19.54 -13.02 17.81
C LYS A 55 20.22 -13.67 16.59
N LYS A 56 21.52 -13.98 16.67
CA LYS A 56 22.29 -14.61 15.57
C LYS A 56 21.66 -15.89 15.02
N ASP A 57 21.11 -16.75 15.87
CA ASP A 57 20.43 -17.99 15.45
C ASP A 57 19.23 -17.78 14.52
N TYR A 58 18.56 -16.64 14.63
CA TYR A 58 17.43 -16.28 13.77
C TYR A 58 17.88 -16.09 12.31
N TYR A 59 19.10 -15.60 12.08
CA TYR A 59 19.61 -15.33 10.74
C TYR A 59 19.86 -16.62 9.95
N LEU A 60 20.37 -17.66 10.60
CA LEU A 60 20.64 -18.93 9.91
C LEU A 60 19.39 -19.82 9.85
N LYS A 61 18.70 -20.01 10.97
CA LYS A 61 17.60 -20.99 11.07
C LYS A 61 16.29 -20.51 10.48
N ARG A 62 16.08 -19.20 10.36
CA ARG A 62 14.78 -18.63 9.99
C ARG A 62 14.88 -17.68 8.82
N LEU A 63 15.76 -16.67 8.87
CA LEU A 63 15.87 -15.68 7.81
C LEU A 63 16.20 -16.28 6.43
N LEU A 64 17.14 -17.23 6.37
CA LEU A 64 17.53 -17.85 5.09
C LEU A 64 16.38 -18.67 4.45
N PRO A 65 15.73 -19.62 5.15
CA PRO A 65 14.51 -20.27 4.64
C PRO A 65 13.42 -19.27 4.25
N GLU A 66 13.27 -18.20 5.03
CA GLU A 66 12.33 -17.14 4.75
C GLU A 66 12.60 -16.43 3.42
N ILE A 67 13.86 -16.06 3.15
CA ILE A 67 14.27 -15.47 1.87
C ILE A 67 14.08 -16.46 0.72
N LEU A 68 14.45 -17.73 0.92
CA LEU A 68 14.34 -18.78 -0.10
C LEU A 68 12.88 -19.03 -0.48
N TRP A 69 11.95 -19.18 0.46
CA TRP A 69 10.53 -19.38 0.14
C TRP A 69 9.96 -18.25 -0.72
N SER A 70 10.25 -17.00 -0.35
CA SER A 70 9.71 -15.84 -1.06
C SER A 70 10.39 -15.64 -2.42
N THR A 71 11.66 -16.01 -2.52
CA THR A 71 12.40 -16.07 -3.80
C THR A 71 11.79 -17.14 -4.71
N SER A 72 11.56 -18.35 -4.20
CA SER A 72 10.94 -19.45 -4.94
C SER A 72 9.53 -19.11 -5.42
N PHE A 73 8.71 -18.49 -4.56
CA PHE A 73 7.38 -18.00 -4.94
C PHE A 73 7.42 -17.09 -6.18
N LEU A 74 8.22 -16.03 -6.13
CA LEU A 74 8.23 -15.05 -7.22
C LEU A 74 8.91 -15.60 -8.49
N THR A 75 9.94 -16.44 -8.32
CA THR A 75 10.60 -17.15 -9.40
C THR A 75 9.64 -18.11 -10.10
N ALA A 76 8.89 -18.90 -9.33
CA ALA A 76 7.89 -19.82 -9.84
C ALA A 76 6.78 -19.08 -10.59
N ASN A 77 6.31 -17.93 -10.08
CA ASN A 77 5.29 -17.14 -10.77
C ASN A 77 5.73 -16.72 -12.19
N GLY A 78 6.97 -16.24 -12.34
CA GLY A 78 7.52 -15.86 -13.64
C GLY A 78 7.81 -17.06 -14.56
N GLY A 79 8.45 -18.11 -14.02
CA GLY A 79 8.81 -19.31 -14.78
C GLY A 79 7.59 -20.14 -15.21
N LEU A 80 6.64 -20.35 -14.30
CA LEU A 80 5.41 -21.08 -14.61
C LEU A 80 4.55 -20.34 -15.62
N TYR A 81 4.52 -18.99 -15.61
CA TYR A 81 3.76 -18.23 -16.59
C TYR A 81 4.17 -18.59 -18.03
N ILE A 82 5.46 -18.57 -18.35
CA ILE A 82 5.94 -18.90 -19.71
C ILE A 82 5.76 -20.38 -20.03
N ILE A 83 5.86 -21.28 -19.04
CA ILE A 83 5.57 -22.70 -19.22
C ILE A 83 4.10 -22.91 -19.58
N PHE A 84 3.17 -22.32 -18.81
CA PHE A 84 1.74 -22.41 -19.08
C PHE A 84 1.35 -21.70 -20.37
N PHE A 85 2.02 -20.62 -20.74
CA PHE A 85 1.86 -19.97 -22.04
C PHE A 85 2.08 -20.94 -23.20
N CYS A 86 3.17 -21.72 -23.16
CA CYS A 86 3.45 -22.73 -24.19
C CYS A 86 2.50 -23.93 -24.11
N ILE A 87 2.18 -24.42 -22.91
CA ILE A 87 1.26 -25.56 -22.70
C ILE A 87 -0.13 -25.22 -23.23
N ILE A 88 -0.69 -24.07 -22.85
CA ILE A 88 -2.03 -23.65 -23.26
C ILE A 88 -2.09 -23.46 -24.77
N ARG A 89 -1.06 -22.86 -25.39
CA ARG A 89 -0.97 -22.81 -26.86
C ARG A 89 -1.02 -24.20 -27.48
N LYS A 90 -0.31 -25.17 -26.91
CA LYS A 90 -0.27 -26.55 -27.44
C LYS A 90 -1.62 -27.25 -27.28
N LEU A 91 -2.30 -27.06 -26.14
CA LEU A 91 -3.62 -27.63 -25.86
C LEU A 91 -4.72 -27.04 -26.74
N LEU A 92 -4.68 -25.72 -26.97
CA LEU A 92 -5.68 -24.98 -27.73
C LEU A 92 -5.37 -24.90 -29.24
N GLY A 93 -4.19 -25.34 -29.65
CA GLY A 93 -3.70 -25.29 -31.03
C GLY A 93 -3.54 -23.88 -31.59
N GLY A 94 -3.42 -22.85 -30.74
CA GLY A 94 -3.33 -21.43 -31.11
C GLY A 94 -3.59 -20.50 -29.93
N PHE A 95 -3.61 -19.20 -30.18
CA PHE A 95 -3.91 -18.18 -29.17
C PHE A 95 -5.30 -17.59 -29.36
N TYR A 96 -5.99 -17.38 -28.24
CA TYR A 96 -7.24 -16.65 -28.14
C TYR A 96 -7.01 -15.38 -27.31
N SER A 97 -7.96 -14.46 -27.37
CA SER A 97 -7.88 -13.16 -26.69
C SER A 97 -7.48 -13.25 -25.21
N TRP A 98 -7.93 -14.30 -24.50
CA TRP A 98 -7.67 -14.51 -23.07
C TRP A 98 -6.52 -15.48 -22.77
N SER A 99 -6.11 -16.33 -23.73
CA SER A 99 -5.24 -17.48 -23.42
C SER A 99 -3.80 -17.07 -23.13
N ALA A 100 -3.27 -16.11 -23.91
CA ALA A 100 -1.91 -15.60 -23.79
C ALA A 100 -1.64 -14.90 -22.44
N GLY A 101 -2.62 -14.15 -21.91
CA GLY A 101 -2.48 -13.44 -20.64
C GLY A 101 -3.16 -14.18 -19.50
N PHE A 102 -4.48 -14.02 -19.37
CA PHE A 102 -5.28 -14.54 -18.26
C PHE A 102 -5.13 -16.05 -18.10
N GLY A 103 -5.30 -16.80 -19.19
CA GLY A 103 -5.29 -18.26 -19.19
C GLY A 103 -3.97 -18.83 -18.70
N SER A 104 -2.85 -18.24 -19.14
CA SER A 104 -1.50 -18.69 -18.78
C SER A 104 -1.12 -18.29 -17.36
N ALA A 105 -1.51 -17.08 -16.93
CA ALA A 105 -1.16 -16.56 -15.63
C ALA A 105 -1.99 -17.15 -14.48
N LEU A 106 -3.23 -17.56 -14.71
CA LEU A 106 -4.11 -18.11 -13.66
C LEU A 106 -3.53 -19.37 -12.99
N PRO A 107 -3.20 -20.46 -13.71
CA PRO A 107 -2.61 -21.65 -13.10
C PRO A 107 -1.19 -21.40 -12.58
N ALA A 108 -0.41 -20.58 -13.28
CA ALA A 108 0.95 -20.20 -12.85
C ALA A 108 0.95 -19.52 -11.48
N SER A 109 0.11 -18.51 -11.32
CA SER A 109 0.01 -17.72 -10.10
C SER A 109 -0.66 -18.46 -8.96
N TYR A 110 -1.62 -19.35 -9.26
CA TYR A 110 -2.23 -20.26 -8.27
C TYR A 110 -1.20 -21.21 -7.67
N ILE A 111 -0.38 -21.87 -8.50
CA ILE A 111 0.69 -22.76 -8.01
C ILE A 111 1.76 -21.95 -7.26
N ALA A 112 2.15 -20.80 -7.80
CA ALA A 112 3.16 -19.96 -7.17
C ALA A 112 2.75 -19.55 -5.75
N ILE A 113 1.54 -19.00 -5.55
CA ILE A 113 1.12 -18.51 -4.23
C ILE A 113 1.05 -19.60 -3.16
N LEU A 114 0.86 -20.86 -3.56
CA LEU A 114 0.92 -22.01 -2.65
C LEU A 114 2.33 -22.27 -2.11
N LEU A 115 3.39 -21.86 -2.84
CA LEU A 115 4.77 -21.92 -2.35
C LEU A 115 5.08 -20.83 -1.31
N GLU A 116 4.33 -19.73 -1.32
CA GLU A 116 4.54 -18.63 -0.38
C GLU A 116 3.96 -18.97 1.00
N ARG A 117 4.55 -18.38 2.04
CA ARG A 117 4.12 -18.59 3.43
C ARG A 117 2.73 -18.01 3.68
N LYS A 118 1.88 -18.76 4.39
CA LYS A 118 0.48 -18.38 4.70
C LYS A 118 0.36 -16.97 5.31
N SER A 119 1.31 -16.55 6.16
CA SER A 119 1.29 -15.22 6.79
C SER A 119 1.44 -14.04 5.82
N ARG A 120 1.97 -14.26 4.61
CA ARG A 120 2.18 -13.22 3.60
C ARG A 120 1.16 -13.24 2.48
N ARG A 121 0.44 -14.35 2.28
CA ARG A 121 -0.54 -14.53 1.19
C ARG A 121 -1.59 -13.42 1.21
N GLY A 122 -2.25 -13.19 2.35
CA GLY A 122 -3.25 -12.12 2.47
C GLY A 122 -2.74 -10.73 2.07
N LEU A 123 -1.52 -10.35 2.46
CA LEU A 123 -0.94 -9.06 2.07
C LEU A 123 -0.64 -8.98 0.57
N LEU A 124 -0.12 -10.05 -0.01
CA LEU A 124 0.17 -10.15 -1.45
C LEU A 124 -1.13 -10.15 -2.27
N THR A 125 -2.16 -10.85 -1.81
CA THR A 125 -3.50 -10.88 -2.42
C THR A 125 -4.10 -9.48 -2.46
N ILE A 126 -4.07 -8.74 -1.35
CA ILE A 126 -4.62 -7.37 -1.31
C ILE A 126 -3.85 -6.44 -2.24
N TYR A 127 -2.51 -6.55 -2.25
CA TYR A 127 -1.69 -5.78 -3.17
C TYR A 127 -2.08 -6.06 -4.64
N MET A 128 -2.18 -7.34 -5.01
CA MET A 128 -2.54 -7.71 -6.38
C MET A 128 -3.98 -7.38 -6.74
N ALA A 129 -4.93 -7.56 -5.83
CA ALA A 129 -6.32 -7.19 -6.03
C ALA A 129 -6.46 -5.67 -6.28
N ASN A 130 -5.77 -4.84 -5.49
CA ASN A 130 -5.78 -3.38 -5.69
C ASN A 130 -5.23 -3.00 -7.06
N LEU A 131 -4.13 -3.63 -7.47
CA LEU A 131 -3.52 -3.39 -8.77
C LEU A 131 -4.43 -3.86 -9.91
N ALA A 132 -5.09 -5.01 -9.77
CA ALA A 132 -6.06 -5.52 -10.74
C ALA A 132 -7.27 -4.58 -10.85
N THR A 133 -7.85 -4.13 -9.74
CA THR A 133 -8.95 -3.16 -9.71
C THR A 133 -8.56 -1.84 -10.37
N GLU A 134 -7.36 -1.31 -10.08
CA GLU A 134 -6.84 -0.11 -10.75
C GLU A 134 -6.72 -0.31 -12.26
N THR A 135 -6.24 -1.48 -12.69
CA THR A 135 -6.06 -1.85 -14.10
C THR A 135 -7.41 -1.98 -14.81
N LEU A 136 -8.37 -2.69 -14.22
CA LEU A 136 -9.73 -2.83 -14.73
C LEU A 136 -10.43 -1.47 -14.86
N PHE A 137 -10.28 -0.60 -13.87
CA PHE A 137 -10.82 0.75 -13.91
C PHE A 137 -10.24 1.55 -15.09
N ARG A 138 -8.92 1.51 -15.28
CA ARG A 138 -8.26 2.16 -16.43
C ARG A 138 -8.74 1.59 -17.76
N MET A 139 -8.85 0.27 -17.87
CA MET A 139 -9.41 -0.39 -19.07
C MET A 139 -10.85 0.05 -19.34
N ALA A 140 -11.70 0.13 -18.31
CA ALA A 140 -13.08 0.62 -18.44
C ALA A 140 -13.15 2.08 -18.89
N VAL A 141 -12.22 2.92 -18.44
CA VAL A 141 -12.07 4.32 -18.90
C VAL A 141 -11.63 4.38 -20.36
N THR A 142 -10.61 3.62 -20.76
CA THR A 142 -10.14 3.57 -22.16
C THR A 142 -11.20 3.08 -23.13
N ARG A 143 -12.06 2.15 -22.68
CA ARG A 143 -13.19 1.63 -23.46
C ARG A 143 -14.41 2.55 -23.46
N GLY A 144 -14.36 3.70 -22.77
CA GLY A 144 -15.46 4.66 -22.68
C GLY A 144 -16.65 4.20 -21.82
N ILE A 145 -16.52 3.09 -21.08
CA ILE A 145 -17.58 2.56 -20.21
C ILE A 145 -17.75 3.45 -18.97
N VAL A 146 -16.64 3.93 -18.41
CA VAL A 146 -16.61 4.73 -17.20
C VAL A 146 -15.96 6.07 -17.48
N ARG A 147 -16.60 7.18 -17.11
CA ARG A 147 -15.98 8.50 -17.16
C ARG A 147 -15.01 8.65 -15.98
N PRO A 148 -13.78 9.17 -16.19
CA PRO A 148 -12.82 9.32 -15.12
C PRO A 148 -13.35 10.32 -14.07
N ILE A 149 -13.71 9.80 -12.89
CA ILE A 149 -14.18 10.64 -11.78
C ILE A 149 -12.94 11.30 -11.15
N ARG A 150 -12.72 12.58 -11.50
CA ARG A 150 -11.54 13.38 -11.11
C ARG A 150 -11.34 13.49 -9.59
N HIS A 151 -12.41 13.26 -8.83
CA HIS A 151 -12.42 13.21 -7.39
C HIS A 151 -13.27 12.02 -6.98
N VAL A 152 -12.66 10.84 -6.84
CA VAL A 152 -13.27 9.80 -6.04
C VAL A 152 -13.28 10.35 -4.61
N LYS A 153 -14.34 11.09 -4.31
CA LYS A 153 -14.86 11.27 -2.97
C LYS A 153 -15.07 9.84 -2.48
N LEU A 154 -14.07 9.27 -1.83
CA LEU A 154 -14.17 7.95 -1.22
C LEU A 154 -15.08 8.11 0.00
N TYR A 155 -16.36 8.40 -0.26
CA TYR A 155 -17.44 8.26 0.70
C TYR A 155 -17.74 6.77 0.75
N GLY A 156 -16.88 6.06 1.50
CA GLY A 156 -16.99 4.63 1.75
C GLY A 156 -17.63 4.41 3.11
N LEU A 157 -18.96 4.43 3.11
CA LEU A 157 -19.92 3.83 4.02
C LEU A 157 -19.29 2.87 5.07
N PHE A 158 -19.56 3.07 6.37
CA PHE A 158 -19.54 1.93 7.28
C PHE A 158 -20.59 1.95 8.39
N CYS A 159 -21.15 0.75 8.54
CA CYS A 159 -22.22 0.34 9.44
C CYS A 159 -21.79 0.21 10.90
N ARG A 160 -22.83 0.29 11.72
CA ARG A 160 -22.93 0.21 13.16
C ARG A 160 -22.26 -1.02 13.79
N SER A 161 -21.50 -0.73 14.85
CA SER A 161 -21.23 -1.52 16.07
C SER A 161 -20.09 -2.54 16.17
N LYS A 162 -19.55 -2.50 17.40
CA LYS A 162 -19.03 -3.54 18.31
C LYS A 162 -17.91 -4.40 17.77
N ASP A 163 -16.71 -4.02 18.18
CA ASP A 163 -15.43 -4.75 18.15
C ASP A 163 -14.92 -5.27 16.80
N GLY A 164 -13.61 -5.20 16.58
CA GLY A 164 -12.97 -5.96 15.50
C GLY A 164 -12.11 -5.14 14.54
N LEU A 165 -10.99 -4.63 15.05
CA LEU A 165 -9.76 -4.54 14.24
C LEU A 165 -8.73 -5.44 14.96
N LYS A 166 -8.28 -6.53 14.35
CA LYS A 166 -7.22 -7.40 14.88
C LYS A 166 -5.91 -7.21 14.08
N GLY A 167 -4.76 -7.24 14.77
CA GLY A 167 -3.43 -7.26 14.13
C GLY A 167 -2.70 -5.91 14.00
N PHE A 168 -1.84 -5.77 12.97
CA PHE A 168 -0.97 -4.60 12.75
C PHE A 168 -1.77 -3.29 12.58
N THR A 169 -2.94 -3.34 11.93
CA THR A 169 -3.81 -2.17 11.74
C THR A 169 -4.35 -1.64 13.07
N PHE A 170 -4.72 -2.53 14.01
CA PHE A 170 -5.14 -2.13 15.35
C PHE A 170 -3.98 -1.50 16.13
N SER A 171 -2.79 -2.08 16.03
CA SER A 171 -1.58 -1.53 16.68
C SER A 171 -1.21 -0.16 16.13
N ALA A 172 -1.30 0.01 14.81
CA ALA A 172 -1.08 1.30 14.15
C ALA A 172 -2.16 2.32 14.53
N LEU A 173 -3.43 1.94 14.53
CA LEU A 173 -4.54 2.80 14.93
C LEU A 173 -4.43 3.21 16.42
N LYS A 174 -4.06 2.27 17.30
CA LYS A 174 -3.79 2.51 18.73
C LYS A 174 -2.62 3.47 18.93
N PHE A 175 -1.57 3.34 18.13
CA PHE A 175 -0.44 4.27 18.15
C PHE A 175 -0.87 5.67 17.69
N ILE A 176 -1.63 5.76 16.59
CA ILE A 176 -2.05 7.02 15.96
C ILE A 176 -3.07 7.78 16.81
N ILE A 177 -4.15 7.12 17.23
CA ILE A 177 -5.27 7.76 17.93
C ILE A 177 -4.97 7.92 19.43
N GLY A 178 -4.31 6.93 20.03
CA GLY A 178 -4.02 6.88 21.47
C GLY A 178 -4.89 5.87 22.21
N LYS A 179 -4.48 5.50 23.43
CA LYS A 179 -5.11 4.45 24.23
C LYS A 179 -6.47 4.85 24.83
N GLU A 180 -6.72 6.16 24.98
CA GLU A 180 -7.89 6.71 25.67
C GLU A 180 -9.19 6.64 24.85
N GLU A 181 -9.10 6.41 23.54
CA GLU A 181 -10.25 6.42 22.62
C GLU A 181 -10.71 5.02 22.19
N ILE A 182 -10.11 3.96 22.74
CA ILE A 182 -10.44 2.57 22.40
C ILE A 182 -11.51 2.05 23.38
N PRO A 183 -12.55 1.34 22.93
CA PRO A 183 -13.50 0.67 23.82
C PRO A 183 -12.80 -0.34 24.73
N THR A 184 -13.07 -0.26 26.03
CA THR A 184 -12.52 -1.20 27.02
C THR A 184 -13.39 -2.44 27.07
N HIS A 185 -13.16 -3.42 26.20
CA HIS A 185 -13.80 -4.73 26.31
C HIS A 185 -12.76 -5.82 26.62
N THR A 186 -12.76 -6.18 27.90
CA THR A 186 -12.51 -7.46 28.59
C THR A 186 -11.60 -7.23 29.79
N GLY A 187 -12.18 -7.43 30.99
CA GLY A 187 -11.43 -7.48 32.22
C GLY A 187 -10.39 -8.60 32.18
N THR A 188 -9.13 -8.21 32.16
CA THR A 188 -8.08 -8.93 32.85
C THR A 188 -7.65 -8.01 33.97
N ALA A 189 -7.89 -8.44 35.20
CA ALA A 189 -7.40 -7.80 36.40
C ALA A 189 -5.87 -7.63 36.28
N GLU A 190 -5.39 -6.40 36.04
CA GLU A 190 -4.01 -6.06 36.36
C GLU A 190 -3.97 -5.76 37.85
N HIS A 191 -3.35 -6.69 38.58
CA HIS A 191 -3.04 -6.59 39.99
C HIS A 191 -2.45 -5.22 40.35
N VAL A 192 -3.10 -4.59 41.33
CA VAL A 192 -2.58 -3.47 42.12
C VAL A 192 -1.25 -3.90 42.76
N TYR A 193 -0.16 -3.22 42.40
CA TYR A 193 1.00 -3.09 43.27
C TYR A 193 1.18 -1.60 43.59
N PRO A 194 1.25 -1.21 44.87
CA PRO A 194 1.46 0.17 45.27
C PRO A 194 2.92 0.56 44.98
N ARG A 195 3.14 1.69 44.33
CA ARG A 195 4.48 2.27 44.15
C ARG A 195 4.71 3.34 45.25
N PRO A 196 5.86 3.37 45.93
CA PRO A 196 6.09 4.22 47.10
C PRO A 196 6.31 5.70 46.71
N PRO A 197 6.20 6.64 47.68
CA PRO A 197 6.29 8.07 47.43
C PRO A 197 7.75 8.54 47.34
N GLU A 198 8.13 9.20 46.26
CA GLU A 198 9.43 9.89 46.16
C GLU A 198 9.26 11.41 46.14
N ARG A 199 9.69 11.94 47.29
CA ARG A 199 10.09 13.29 47.71
C ARG A 199 10.24 14.40 46.65
N THR A 200 9.56 15.48 46.98
CA THR A 200 9.94 16.89 46.81
C THR A 200 11.45 17.12 46.91
N ALA A 201 12.02 17.78 45.92
CA ALA A 201 13.29 18.51 46.05
C ALA A 201 13.02 19.96 45.64
N ALA A 202 12.99 20.82 46.66
CA ALA A 202 13.08 22.25 46.56
C ALA A 202 14.44 22.64 45.98
N ILE A 203 14.46 23.63 45.09
CA ILE A 203 15.63 24.47 44.87
C ILE A 203 15.13 25.90 45.02
N GLU A 204 15.48 26.48 46.15
CA GLU A 204 15.44 27.90 46.44
C GLU A 204 16.52 28.61 45.61
N ALA A 205 16.16 29.72 44.97
CA ALA A 205 17.10 30.74 44.52
C ALA A 205 16.39 32.09 44.55
N GLU A 206 16.53 32.73 45.71
CA GLU A 206 16.68 34.16 45.99
C GLU A 206 15.80 35.21 45.30
N VAL A 207 15.14 35.96 46.20
CA VAL A 207 14.50 37.25 46.05
C VAL A 207 15.52 38.31 45.61
N SER A 208 15.19 39.08 44.57
CA SER A 208 15.72 40.44 44.40
C SER A 208 14.74 41.33 43.63
N GLN A 209 14.05 42.15 44.44
CA GLN A 209 13.61 43.54 44.24
C GLN A 209 12.79 43.98 43.01
N VAL A 210 11.69 44.65 43.33
CA VAL A 210 10.77 45.38 42.44
C VAL A 210 11.06 46.88 42.51
N SER A 211 11.11 47.57 41.36
CA SER A 211 10.49 48.90 41.03
C SER A 211 11.26 49.65 39.90
N PRO A 212 10.72 50.68 39.23
CA PRO A 212 9.44 50.75 38.50
C PRO A 212 9.58 51.32 37.05
N GLU A 213 8.54 51.08 36.24
CA GLU A 213 8.05 51.76 35.01
C GLU A 213 8.97 52.40 33.94
N ARG A 214 8.69 52.06 32.66
CA ARG A 214 8.26 53.02 31.60
C ARG A 214 7.61 52.30 30.40
N PRO A 215 6.52 52.85 29.79
CA PRO A 215 5.70 52.13 28.83
C PRO A 215 6.23 52.28 27.40
N GLY A 216 6.89 51.25 26.88
CA GLY A 216 7.29 51.16 25.48
C GLY A 216 6.23 50.42 24.66
N SER A 217 5.40 51.18 23.94
CA SER A 217 4.52 50.72 22.86
C SER A 217 5.22 49.66 21.99
N ARG A 218 4.82 48.38 22.13
CA ARG A 218 5.35 47.27 21.35
C ARG A 218 4.19 46.56 20.67
N ARG A 219 4.00 46.91 19.39
CA ARG A 219 3.13 46.22 18.43
C ARG A 219 3.41 44.71 18.51
N LYS A 220 2.57 43.95 19.23
CA LYS A 220 2.72 42.51 19.35
C LYS A 220 2.57 41.90 17.95
N THR A 221 3.64 41.30 17.43
CA THR A 221 3.62 40.56 16.16
C THR A 221 2.53 39.49 16.24
N LEU A 222 1.78 39.27 15.15
CA LEU A 222 0.69 38.28 15.04
C LEU A 222 1.06 36.92 15.68
N ILE A 223 2.34 36.52 15.55
CA ILE A 223 2.92 35.29 16.11
C ILE A 223 2.86 35.26 17.65
N ALA A 224 3.20 36.37 18.32
CA ALA A 224 3.17 36.47 19.78
C ALA A 224 1.72 36.41 20.30
N PHE A 225 0.79 37.06 19.61
CA PHE A 225 -0.63 37.01 19.93
C PHE A 225 -1.22 35.60 19.71
N THR A 226 -0.87 34.92 18.61
CA THR A 226 -1.30 33.53 18.37
C THR A 226 -0.73 32.56 19.41
N ARG A 227 0.49 32.81 19.90
CA ARG A 227 1.12 31.98 20.93
C ARG A 227 0.46 32.18 22.29
N GLU A 228 0.22 33.43 22.71
CA GLU A 228 -0.52 33.75 23.94
C GLU A 228 -1.94 33.17 23.92
N LEU A 229 -2.63 33.28 22.77
CA LEU A 229 -3.98 32.72 22.60
C LEU A 229 -3.97 31.18 22.68
N LEU A 230 -3.01 30.52 22.04
CA LEU A 230 -2.88 29.06 22.07
C LEU A 230 -2.55 28.57 23.49
N GLU A 231 -1.66 29.26 24.20
CA GLU A 231 -1.29 28.93 25.58
C GLU A 231 -2.46 29.16 26.55
N SER A 232 -3.25 30.22 26.35
CA SER A 232 -4.45 30.50 27.14
C SER A 232 -5.54 29.44 26.94
N ILE A 233 -5.85 29.10 25.68
CA ILE A 233 -6.86 28.08 25.32
C ILE A 233 -6.42 26.69 25.78
N CYS A 234 -5.14 26.35 25.67
CA CYS A 234 -4.62 25.05 26.13
C CYS A 234 -4.58 24.92 27.65
N LYS A 235 -4.48 26.01 28.42
CA LYS A 235 -4.48 25.97 29.90
C LYS A 235 -5.88 26.06 30.52
N TRP A 236 -6.76 26.89 29.95
CA TRP A 236 -8.08 27.18 30.52
C TRP A 236 -9.26 26.64 29.70
N GLY A 237 -8.99 25.77 28.72
CA GLY A 237 -9.99 25.23 27.82
C GLY A 237 -11.04 24.32 28.49
N PRO A 238 -12.20 24.15 27.84
CA PRO A 238 -13.33 23.42 28.40
C PRO A 238 -13.10 21.91 28.43
N ARG A 239 -13.71 21.24 29.43
CA ARG A 239 -13.65 19.79 29.62
C ARG A 239 -15.04 19.23 29.94
N HIS A 240 -15.30 18.03 29.44
CA HIS A 240 -16.56 17.34 29.66
C HIS A 240 -16.38 16.04 30.42
N ARG A 241 -17.36 15.69 31.25
CA ARG A 241 -17.30 14.56 32.19
C ARG A 241 -17.19 13.21 31.49
N CYS A 242 -17.83 13.06 30.33
CA CYS A 242 -17.77 11.83 29.52
C CYS A 242 -16.46 11.65 28.75
N CYS A 243 -15.54 12.62 28.78
CA CYS A 243 -14.26 12.50 28.10
C CYS A 243 -13.22 11.78 28.98
N LYS A 244 -12.57 10.76 28.42
CA LYS A 244 -11.59 9.89 29.10
C LYS A 244 -10.21 10.52 29.33
N HIS A 245 -9.97 11.73 28.83
CA HIS A 245 -8.68 12.42 28.99
C HIS A 245 -8.62 13.11 30.37
N HIS A 246 -7.91 12.48 31.32
CA HIS A 246 -7.94 12.91 32.72
C HIS A 246 -7.07 14.14 33.04
N GLN A 247 -6.03 14.41 32.25
CA GLN A 247 -5.04 15.45 32.53
C GLN A 247 -5.11 16.65 31.57
N ASP A 248 -5.69 16.47 30.39
CA ASP A 248 -5.77 17.51 29.34
C ASP A 248 -7.23 18.03 29.19
N ASN A 249 -7.43 19.29 28.80
CA ASN A 249 -8.73 19.77 28.33
C ASN A 249 -8.99 19.32 26.87
N CYS A 250 -10.24 19.38 26.39
CA CYS A 250 -10.60 18.81 25.09
C CYS A 250 -9.81 19.43 23.93
N ILE A 251 -9.50 20.73 24.00
CA ILE A 251 -8.77 21.44 22.95
C ILE A 251 -7.28 21.08 22.98
N SER A 252 -6.65 21.10 24.17
CA SER A 252 -5.27 20.65 24.37
C SER A 252 -5.09 19.21 23.93
N TYR A 253 -6.07 18.34 24.21
CA TYR A 253 -6.07 16.95 23.77
C TYR A 253 -6.00 16.79 22.24
N CYS A 254 -6.74 17.62 21.50
CA CYS A 254 -6.73 17.66 20.04
C CYS A 254 -5.42 18.23 19.50
N VAL A 255 -4.96 19.37 20.02
CA VAL A 255 -3.74 20.07 19.58
C VAL A 255 -2.49 19.21 19.85
N LYS A 256 -2.37 18.63 21.04
CA LYS A 256 -1.27 17.72 21.41
C LYS A 256 -1.26 16.48 20.53
N GLY A 257 -2.44 15.94 20.21
CA GLY A 257 -2.60 14.86 19.24
C GLY A 257 -2.11 15.25 17.84
N PHE A 258 -2.52 16.42 17.35
CA PHE A 258 -2.09 16.98 16.07
C PHE A 258 -0.57 17.11 16.00
N VAL A 259 0.04 17.85 16.93
CA VAL A 259 1.49 18.15 16.93
C VAL A 259 2.30 16.86 16.97
N ARG A 260 1.92 15.91 17.84
CA ARG A 260 2.62 14.63 17.95
C ARG A 260 2.60 13.86 16.63
N MET A 261 1.43 13.68 16.01
CA MET A 261 1.30 12.86 14.81
C MET A 261 1.77 13.55 13.55
N PHE A 262 1.66 14.89 13.51
CA PHE A 262 2.30 15.71 12.49
C PHE A 262 3.83 15.52 12.51
N SER A 263 4.44 15.60 13.70
CA SER A 263 5.89 15.43 13.87
C SER A 263 6.35 14.04 13.45
N VAL A 264 5.61 13.00 13.82
CA VAL A 264 5.88 11.61 13.39
C VAL A 264 5.79 11.47 11.87
N GLY A 265 4.72 11.97 11.24
CA GLY A 265 4.54 11.91 9.79
C GLY A 265 5.64 12.66 9.04
N TYR A 266 5.99 13.84 9.52
CA TYR A 266 7.09 14.63 8.97
C TYR A 266 8.43 13.88 9.05
N LEU A 267 8.76 13.32 10.22
CA LEU A 267 9.98 12.56 10.44
C LEU A 267 10.07 11.33 9.53
N ILE A 268 8.98 10.57 9.38
CA ILE A 268 8.92 9.42 8.48
C ILE A 268 9.25 9.84 7.04
N GLN A 269 8.63 10.92 6.56
CA GLN A 269 8.85 11.37 5.17
C GLN A 269 10.28 11.89 4.96
N CYS A 270 10.87 12.54 5.95
CA CYS A 270 12.28 12.90 5.95
C CYS A 270 13.17 11.64 5.87
N CYS A 271 12.94 10.65 6.73
CA CYS A 271 13.72 9.40 6.73
C CYS A 271 13.60 8.62 5.43
N LEU A 272 12.45 8.61 4.75
CA LEU A 272 12.26 7.92 3.48
C LEU A 272 13.03 8.56 2.30
N LYS A 273 13.29 9.86 2.35
CA LYS A 273 14.04 10.60 1.30
C LYS A 273 15.55 10.60 1.51
N VAL A 274 16.01 10.35 2.73
CA VAL A 274 17.45 10.31 3.07
C VAL A 274 18.22 9.26 2.24
N PRO A 275 17.78 8.00 2.08
CA PRO A 275 18.54 6.98 1.35
C PRO A 275 18.74 7.30 -0.14
N SER A 276 17.74 7.87 -0.81
CA SER A 276 17.83 8.24 -2.23
C SER A 276 18.76 9.43 -2.49
N THR A 277 19.00 10.25 -1.47
CA THR A 277 19.75 11.51 -1.58
C THR A 277 21.04 11.49 -0.76
N PHE A 278 21.33 10.42 -0.02
CA PHE A 278 22.55 10.23 0.79
C PHE A 278 23.82 10.44 -0.04
N ARG A 279 23.80 10.02 -1.30
CA ARG A 279 24.91 10.24 -2.25
C ARG A 279 25.10 11.71 -2.63
N GLN A 280 24.02 12.50 -2.69
CA GLN A 280 24.06 13.93 -3.01
C GLN A 280 24.34 14.81 -1.78
N MET A 281 24.01 14.31 -0.58
CA MET A 281 24.23 14.96 0.71
C MET A 281 25.70 15.24 0.97
N PHE A 282 26.58 14.28 0.63
CA PHE A 282 28.03 14.45 0.72
C PHE A 282 28.63 15.33 -0.37
N SER A 283 27.97 15.42 -1.54
CA SER A 283 28.51 16.21 -2.66
C SER A 283 28.09 17.69 -2.64
N LYS A 284 26.93 18.05 -2.07
CA LYS A 284 26.43 19.45 -2.00
C LYS A 284 25.57 19.71 -0.74
N PRO A 285 26.19 20.11 0.41
CA PRO A 285 25.46 20.35 1.66
C PRO A 285 24.53 21.59 1.62
N SER A 286 24.75 22.53 0.71
CA SER A 286 23.93 23.76 0.59
C SER A 286 22.47 23.52 0.16
N ARG A 287 22.11 22.31 -0.31
CA ARG A 287 20.73 21.94 -0.67
C ARG A 287 19.97 21.20 0.44
N LEU A 288 20.57 21.02 1.62
CA LEU A 288 19.92 20.38 2.77
C LEU A 288 18.66 21.10 3.26
N PRO A 289 18.64 22.45 3.45
CA PRO A 289 17.47 23.14 3.99
C PRO A 289 16.24 23.03 3.08
N SER A 290 16.43 23.11 1.77
CA SER A 290 15.36 22.97 0.77
C SER A 290 14.86 21.53 0.63
N LEU A 291 15.66 20.53 1.05
CA LEU A 291 15.25 19.12 1.07
C LEU A 291 14.33 18.80 2.26
N PHE A 292 14.59 19.41 3.41
CA PHE A 292 13.71 19.32 4.59
C PHE A 292 12.42 20.11 4.35
N TYR A 293 12.51 21.31 3.79
CA TYR A 293 11.37 22.16 3.45
C TYR A 293 10.75 21.78 2.08
N ASN A 294 10.38 20.51 1.92
CA ASN A 294 9.66 20.05 0.74
C ASN A 294 8.17 19.89 1.06
N LYS A 295 7.29 20.40 0.19
CA LYS A 295 5.83 20.34 0.31
C LYS A 295 5.32 18.92 0.58
N GLU A 296 5.96 17.91 0.01
CA GLU A 296 5.60 16.50 0.23
C GLU A 296 5.90 16.01 1.65
N ASN A 297 6.93 16.55 2.32
CA ASN A 297 7.26 16.22 3.71
C ASN A 297 6.17 16.72 4.66
N PHE A 298 5.63 17.89 4.34
CA PHE A 298 4.52 18.48 5.07
C PHE A 298 3.21 17.72 4.86
N GLN A 299 2.93 17.21 3.65
CA GLN A 299 1.65 16.54 3.33
C GLN A 299 1.37 15.32 4.22
N LEU A 300 2.36 14.46 4.48
CA LEU A 300 2.17 13.28 5.33
C LEU A 300 1.93 13.67 6.79
N GLY A 301 2.70 14.64 7.30
CA GLY A 301 2.50 15.20 8.63
C GLY A 301 1.12 15.84 8.78
N ALA A 302 0.72 16.67 7.81
CA ALA A 302 -0.59 17.33 7.80
C ALA A 302 -1.73 16.31 7.76
N PHE A 303 -1.61 15.23 6.98
CA PHE A 303 -2.55 14.12 6.97
C PHE A 303 -2.67 13.46 8.35
N LEU A 304 -1.57 12.95 8.92
CA LEU A 304 -1.63 12.23 10.21
C LEU A 304 -2.07 13.12 11.37
N GLY A 305 -1.57 14.36 11.42
CA GLY A 305 -1.95 15.33 12.44
C GLY A 305 -3.43 15.69 12.36
N SER A 306 -3.92 16.05 11.17
CA SER A 306 -5.33 16.41 10.98
C SER A 306 -6.28 15.23 11.19
N PHE A 307 -5.91 14.02 10.76
CA PHE A 307 -6.68 12.80 11.01
C PHE A 307 -6.97 12.63 12.51
N VAL A 308 -5.92 12.73 13.34
CA VAL A 308 -6.05 12.55 14.80
C VAL A 308 -6.78 13.70 15.46
N SER A 309 -6.53 14.94 15.02
CA SER A 309 -7.22 16.11 15.56
C SER A 309 -8.72 16.06 15.27
N ILE A 310 -9.11 15.78 14.02
CA ILE A 310 -10.52 15.68 13.62
C ILE A 310 -11.19 14.52 14.34
N TYR A 311 -10.53 13.37 14.46
CA TYR A 311 -11.06 12.22 15.18
C TYR A 311 -11.36 12.59 16.65
N LYS A 312 -10.35 13.07 17.38
CA LYS A 312 -10.49 13.43 18.80
C LYS A 312 -11.49 14.55 19.02
N GLY A 313 -11.45 15.59 18.17
CA GLY A 313 -12.36 16.72 18.23
C GLY A 313 -13.81 16.30 18.02
N THR A 314 -14.05 15.44 17.02
CA THR A 314 -15.39 14.88 16.76
C THR A 314 -15.86 13.99 17.90
N SER A 315 -15.01 13.10 18.42
CA SER A 315 -15.36 12.24 19.57
C SER A 315 -15.71 13.08 20.81
N CYS A 316 -14.93 14.12 21.10
CA CYS A 316 -15.23 15.04 22.20
C CYS A 316 -16.55 15.79 21.95
N LEU A 317 -16.76 16.33 20.76
CA LEU A 317 -17.99 17.04 20.41
C LEU A 317 -19.24 16.15 20.54
N LEU A 318 -19.17 14.91 20.05
CA LEU A 318 -20.29 13.98 20.16
C LEU A 318 -20.58 13.57 21.61
N ARG A 319 -19.53 13.41 22.43
CA ARG A 319 -19.68 13.21 23.88
C ARG A 319 -20.31 14.41 24.58
N TRP A 320 -20.00 15.64 24.16
CA TRP A 320 -20.65 16.86 24.66
C TRP A 320 -22.13 16.90 24.29
N VAL A 321 -22.47 16.61 23.03
CA VAL A 321 -23.84 16.71 22.54
C VAL A 321 -24.73 15.60 23.09
N ARG A 322 -24.24 14.37 23.16
CA ARG A 322 -25.03 13.20 23.61
C ARG A 322 -24.89 12.88 25.10
N ASN A 323 -23.93 13.50 25.79
CA ASN A 323 -23.62 13.27 27.20
C ASN A 323 -23.40 11.78 27.57
N ILE A 324 -22.94 10.97 26.59
CA ILE A 324 -22.71 9.52 26.69
C ILE A 324 -21.39 9.21 25.97
N ASP A 325 -20.66 8.17 26.39
CA ASP A 325 -19.57 7.59 25.61
C ASP A 325 -20.08 6.34 24.89
N ASP A 326 -20.19 6.43 23.56
CA ASP A 326 -20.78 5.40 22.69
C ASP A 326 -19.82 5.10 21.53
N GLU A 327 -19.76 3.85 21.10
CA GLU A 327 -18.91 3.41 19.99
C GLU A 327 -19.28 4.09 18.66
N LEU A 328 -20.54 4.51 18.51
CA LEU A 328 -20.99 5.30 17.35
C LEU A 328 -20.19 6.60 17.20
N HIS A 329 -19.66 7.16 18.30
CA HIS A 329 -18.83 8.36 18.23
C HIS A 329 -17.51 8.09 17.52
N ALA A 330 -16.87 6.96 17.82
CA ALA A 330 -15.64 6.53 17.14
C ALA A 330 -15.85 6.32 15.64
N LEU A 331 -17.05 5.87 15.24
CA LEU A 331 -17.41 5.66 13.85
C LEU A 331 -17.56 6.98 13.08
N ILE A 332 -18.33 7.93 13.62
CA ILE A 332 -18.53 9.24 13.01
C ILE A 332 -17.21 10.03 13.00
N ALA A 333 -16.45 9.96 14.08
CA ALA A 333 -15.12 10.54 14.19
C ALA A 333 -14.15 9.97 13.16
N GLY A 334 -14.15 8.64 12.95
CA GLY A 334 -13.35 7.98 11.92
C GLY A 334 -13.72 8.44 10.51
N PHE A 335 -15.02 8.57 10.22
CA PHE A 335 -15.52 9.04 8.92
C PHE A 335 -15.07 10.48 8.64
N LEU A 336 -15.29 11.40 9.59
CA LEU A 336 -14.87 12.80 9.44
C LEU A 336 -13.34 12.92 9.39
N ALA A 337 -12.61 12.13 10.19
CA ALA A 337 -11.15 12.09 10.14
C ALA A 337 -10.62 11.63 8.77
N GLY A 338 -11.38 10.80 8.03
CA GLY A 338 -11.05 10.39 6.66
C GLY A 338 -10.86 11.56 5.69
N THR A 339 -11.49 12.71 5.95
CA THR A 339 -11.31 13.94 5.15
C THR A 339 -9.86 14.47 5.18
N SER A 340 -9.07 14.12 6.20
CA SER A 340 -7.64 14.44 6.24
C SER A 340 -6.85 13.93 5.02
N MET A 341 -7.35 12.89 4.31
CA MET A 341 -6.72 12.41 3.07
C MET A 341 -6.60 13.47 1.98
N PHE A 342 -7.35 14.59 2.06
CA PHE A 342 -7.15 15.72 1.16
C PHE A 342 -5.73 16.30 1.23
N PHE A 343 -5.06 16.21 2.39
CA PHE A 343 -3.67 16.67 2.56
C PHE A 343 -2.66 15.71 1.92
N TYR A 344 -2.91 14.40 1.93
CA TYR A 344 -2.03 13.39 1.35
C TYR A 344 -2.78 12.52 0.33
N LYS A 345 -2.84 13.01 -0.90
CA LYS A 345 -3.53 12.35 -2.01
C LYS A 345 -2.70 11.20 -2.57
N SER A 346 -2.85 10.01 -1.99
CA SER A 346 -2.28 8.77 -2.52
C SER A 346 -3.37 7.75 -2.83
N THR A 347 -3.61 7.52 -4.11
CA THR A 347 -4.54 6.47 -4.58
C THR A 347 -4.17 5.09 -4.05
N THR A 348 -2.86 4.83 -3.89
CA THR A 348 -2.37 3.54 -3.38
C THR A 348 -2.78 3.32 -1.92
N ILE A 349 -2.65 4.34 -1.07
CA ILE A 349 -3.03 4.23 0.35
C ILE A 349 -4.55 4.14 0.48
N SER A 350 -5.28 4.95 -0.29
CA SER A 350 -6.74 4.96 -0.27
C SER A 350 -7.33 3.62 -0.72
N MET A 351 -6.83 3.03 -1.81
CA MET A 351 -7.22 1.69 -2.26
C MET A 351 -6.86 0.60 -1.25
N TYR A 352 -5.68 0.68 -0.61
CA TYR A 352 -5.32 -0.27 0.44
C TYR A 352 -6.27 -0.21 1.64
N LEU A 353 -6.58 0.99 2.12
CA LEU A 353 -7.50 1.18 3.24
C LEU A 353 -8.91 0.74 2.88
N PHE A 354 -9.38 1.03 1.67
CA PHE A 354 -10.65 0.55 1.15
C PHE A 354 -10.71 -0.97 1.10
N SER A 355 -9.70 -1.65 0.56
CA SER A 355 -9.69 -3.11 0.49
C SER A 355 -9.60 -3.76 1.87
N LYS A 356 -8.89 -3.14 2.82
CA LYS A 356 -8.90 -3.57 4.23
C LYS A 356 -10.26 -3.38 4.89
N LEU A 357 -10.98 -2.33 4.53
CA LEU A 357 -12.35 -2.13 4.97
C LEU A 357 -13.26 -3.24 4.45
N VAL A 358 -13.20 -3.54 3.14
CA VAL A 358 -13.96 -4.64 2.50
C VAL A 358 -13.66 -5.99 3.15
N GLU A 359 -12.37 -6.31 3.36
CA GLU A 359 -11.94 -7.53 4.05
C GLU A 359 -12.54 -7.62 5.46
N THR A 360 -12.52 -6.51 6.21
CA THR A 360 -13.08 -6.46 7.57
C THR A 360 -14.60 -6.65 7.55
N MET A 361 -15.34 -6.09 6.59
CA MET A 361 -16.79 -6.35 6.49
C MET A 361 -17.08 -7.81 6.22
N TYR A 362 -16.31 -8.41 5.31
CA TYR A 362 -16.54 -9.78 4.88
C TYR A 362 -16.40 -10.75 6.07
N PHE A 363 -15.32 -10.63 6.85
CA PHE A 363 -15.15 -11.45 8.05
C PHE A 363 -16.22 -11.17 9.12
N LYS A 364 -16.62 -9.91 9.31
CA LYS A 364 -17.73 -9.58 10.21
C LYS A 364 -19.06 -10.15 9.75
N GLY A 365 -19.33 -10.12 8.45
CA GLY A 365 -20.55 -10.70 7.89
C GLY A 365 -20.56 -12.23 7.97
N ILE A 366 -19.39 -12.87 7.97
CA ILE A 366 -19.27 -14.30 8.32
C ILE A 366 -19.59 -14.52 9.81
N GLU A 367 -19.03 -13.71 10.71
CA GLU A 367 -19.31 -13.80 12.16
C GLU A 367 -20.80 -13.57 12.47
N ALA A 368 -21.47 -12.69 11.71
CA ALA A 368 -22.91 -12.45 11.81
C ALA A 368 -23.78 -13.51 11.09
N GLY A 369 -23.18 -14.52 10.47
CA GLY A 369 -23.90 -15.59 9.76
C GLY A 369 -24.50 -15.18 8.40
N HIS A 370 -24.17 -14.01 7.88
CA HIS A 370 -24.69 -13.52 6.58
C HIS A 370 -23.91 -14.02 5.36
N PHE A 371 -22.62 -14.35 5.51
CA PHE A 371 -21.79 -14.82 4.40
C PHE A 371 -21.11 -16.17 4.71
N PRO A 372 -20.94 -17.04 3.70
CA PRO A 372 -20.18 -18.27 3.86
C PRO A 372 -18.67 -18.01 3.94
N TYR A 373 -17.95 -18.81 4.73
CA TYR A 373 -16.49 -18.79 4.75
C TYR A 373 -15.92 -19.63 3.60
N PHE A 374 -15.27 -18.98 2.64
CA PHE A 374 -14.56 -19.66 1.56
C PHE A 374 -13.12 -20.00 1.96
N PRO A 375 -12.77 -21.29 2.14
CA PRO A 375 -11.39 -21.69 2.39
C PRO A 375 -10.52 -21.34 1.17
N HIS A 376 -9.31 -20.83 1.40
CA HIS A 376 -8.35 -20.44 0.35
C HIS A 376 -8.81 -19.30 -0.57
N ALA A 377 -9.79 -18.48 -0.15
CA ALA A 377 -10.22 -17.31 -0.90
C ALA A 377 -9.06 -16.34 -1.23
N ASP A 378 -8.09 -16.21 -0.33
CA ASP A 378 -6.88 -15.41 -0.54
C ASP A 378 -6.05 -15.88 -1.74
N THR A 379 -5.96 -17.20 -1.92
CA THR A 379 -5.20 -17.88 -2.97
C THR A 379 -5.90 -17.72 -4.31
N VAL A 380 -7.22 -17.95 -4.36
CA VAL A 380 -8.05 -17.78 -5.57
C VAL A 380 -8.06 -16.32 -6.01
N LEU A 381 -8.28 -15.39 -5.08
CA LEU A 381 -8.30 -13.96 -5.38
C LEU A 381 -6.93 -13.47 -5.88
N TYR A 382 -5.83 -13.98 -5.33
CA TYR A 382 -4.49 -13.67 -5.82
C TYR A 382 -4.31 -14.14 -7.26
N ALA A 383 -4.72 -15.38 -7.56
CA ALA A 383 -4.55 -15.97 -8.88
C ALA A 383 -5.35 -15.21 -9.95
N ILE A 384 -6.62 -14.91 -9.67
CA ILE A 384 -7.48 -14.12 -10.58
C ILE A 384 -6.91 -12.70 -10.76
N SER A 385 -6.53 -12.04 -9.67
CA SER A 385 -5.99 -10.67 -9.75
C SER A 385 -4.68 -10.61 -10.54
N THR A 386 -3.81 -11.60 -10.35
CA THR A 386 -2.55 -11.72 -11.11
C THR A 386 -2.85 -12.00 -12.58
N ALA A 387 -3.78 -12.89 -12.87
CA ALA A 387 -4.19 -13.21 -14.24
C ALA A 387 -4.76 -11.98 -14.99
N ILE A 388 -5.56 -11.15 -14.32
CA ILE A 388 -6.05 -9.88 -14.89
C ILE A 388 -4.89 -8.93 -15.20
N CYS A 389 -3.92 -8.79 -14.28
CA CYS A 389 -2.76 -7.93 -14.51
C CYS A 389 -1.89 -8.43 -15.67
N PHE A 390 -1.72 -9.74 -15.82
CA PHE A 390 -0.99 -10.32 -16.95
C PHE A 390 -1.77 -10.19 -18.26
N GLN A 391 -3.09 -10.31 -18.24
CA GLN A 391 -3.94 -10.02 -19.39
C GLN A 391 -3.71 -8.59 -19.90
N ALA A 392 -3.71 -7.61 -18.99
CA ALA A 392 -3.37 -6.25 -19.35
C ALA A 392 -1.90 -6.11 -19.79
N ALA A 393 -0.95 -6.78 -19.15
CA ALA A 393 0.47 -6.73 -19.57
C ALA A 393 0.73 -7.31 -20.98
N VAL A 394 -0.11 -8.24 -21.42
CA VAL A 394 -0.04 -8.83 -22.76
C VAL A 394 -0.78 -7.94 -23.77
N MET A 395 -2.02 -7.55 -23.47
CA MET A 395 -2.96 -6.96 -24.43
C MET A 395 -3.10 -5.45 -24.37
N GLU A 396 -2.89 -4.82 -23.21
CA GLU A 396 -3.21 -3.41 -22.94
C GLU A 396 -2.22 -2.81 -21.92
N VAL A 397 -0.92 -2.81 -22.25
CA VAL A 397 0.16 -2.35 -21.35
C VAL A 397 -0.07 -0.92 -20.85
N GLN A 398 -0.70 -0.08 -21.67
CA GLN A 398 -1.08 1.28 -21.35
C GLN A 398 -1.97 1.43 -20.11
N ASN A 399 -2.78 0.41 -19.82
CA ASN A 399 -3.73 0.42 -18.71
C ASN A 399 -3.11 -0.14 -17.43
N LEU A 400 -1.91 -0.70 -17.53
CA LEU A 400 -1.16 -1.24 -16.40
C LEU A 400 -0.41 -0.13 -15.66
N ARG A 401 -0.23 -0.28 -14.35
CA ARG A 401 0.56 0.67 -13.55
C ARG A 401 2.03 0.66 -14.02
N PRO A 402 2.65 1.81 -14.34
CA PRO A 402 4.01 1.85 -14.89
C PRO A 402 5.09 1.20 -14.00
N SER A 403 4.94 1.31 -12.67
CA SER A 403 5.86 0.66 -11.73
C SER A 403 5.77 -0.87 -11.79
N TYR A 404 4.58 -1.42 -12.05
CA TYR A 404 4.39 -2.85 -12.18
C TYR A 404 4.91 -3.35 -13.54
N TRP A 405 4.69 -2.61 -14.62
CA TRP A 405 5.31 -2.91 -15.92
C TRP A 405 6.85 -2.94 -15.84
N LYS A 406 7.46 -1.93 -15.23
CA LYS A 406 8.92 -1.92 -14.97
C LYS A 406 9.38 -3.10 -14.12
N PHE A 407 8.57 -3.52 -13.15
CA PHE A 407 8.84 -4.69 -12.34
C PHE A 407 8.84 -5.98 -13.18
N LEU A 408 7.84 -6.18 -14.04
CA LEU A 408 7.76 -7.32 -14.96
C LEU A 408 8.94 -7.36 -15.93
N LEU A 409 9.31 -6.23 -16.52
CA LEU A 409 10.49 -6.13 -17.37
C LEU A 409 11.77 -6.48 -16.61
N ARG A 410 11.93 -5.98 -15.39
CA ARG A 410 13.09 -6.33 -14.56
C ARG A 410 13.14 -7.83 -14.29
N LEU A 411 12.02 -8.44 -13.91
CA LEU A 411 11.92 -9.88 -13.61
C LEU A 411 12.29 -10.75 -14.81
N THR A 412 11.86 -10.35 -16.01
CA THR A 412 12.12 -11.07 -17.26
C THR A 412 13.40 -10.64 -17.99
N LYS A 413 14.23 -9.77 -17.39
CA LYS A 413 15.42 -9.18 -18.05
C LYS A 413 15.09 -8.49 -19.39
N GLY A 414 13.94 -7.83 -19.46
CA GLY A 414 13.47 -7.12 -20.65
C GLY A 414 12.73 -8.00 -21.66
N ARG A 415 12.77 -9.33 -21.51
CA ARG A 415 12.21 -10.27 -22.49
C ARG A 415 10.70 -10.15 -22.68
N PHE A 416 9.95 -9.71 -21.67
CA PHE A 416 8.50 -9.51 -21.83
C PHE A 416 8.15 -8.38 -22.83
N ALA A 417 9.09 -7.48 -23.13
CA ALA A 417 8.91 -6.48 -24.18
C ALA A 417 9.10 -7.06 -25.60
N LEU A 418 9.80 -8.20 -25.74
CA LEU A 418 10.11 -8.83 -27.03
C LEU A 418 8.94 -9.64 -27.62
N MET A 419 7.81 -9.69 -26.92
CA MET A 419 6.61 -10.37 -27.40
C MET A 419 6.07 -9.69 -28.66
N ASN A 420 5.69 -10.46 -29.68
CA ASN A 420 5.13 -9.93 -30.92
C ASN A 420 3.67 -9.49 -30.72
N ARG A 421 3.50 -8.23 -30.29
CA ARG A 421 2.19 -7.66 -29.99
C ARG A 421 1.41 -7.23 -31.23
N GLN A 422 2.07 -7.05 -32.38
CA GLN A 422 1.37 -6.73 -33.64
C GLN A 422 0.39 -7.84 -34.03
N LEU A 423 0.79 -9.10 -33.85
CA LEU A 423 -0.09 -10.26 -34.10
C LEU A 423 -1.31 -10.28 -33.16
N LEU A 424 -1.21 -9.66 -31.98
CA LEU A 424 -2.30 -9.58 -31.00
C LEU A 424 -3.27 -8.44 -31.27
N ASP A 425 -2.94 -7.49 -32.16
CA ASP A 425 -3.81 -6.36 -32.48
C ASP A 425 -5.10 -6.78 -33.20
N VAL A 426 -5.13 -7.98 -33.77
CA VAL A 426 -6.35 -8.61 -34.34
C VAL A 426 -7.49 -8.64 -33.33
N PHE A 427 -7.20 -8.68 -32.03
CA PHE A 427 -8.20 -8.65 -30.96
C PHE A 427 -8.77 -7.25 -30.66
N GLY A 428 -8.27 -6.20 -31.31
CA GLY A 428 -8.78 -4.83 -31.16
C GLY A 428 -8.36 -4.12 -29.87
N THR A 429 -7.38 -4.64 -29.13
CA THR A 429 -6.91 -4.04 -27.86
C THR A 429 -5.76 -3.04 -28.03
N GLN A 430 -5.26 -2.86 -29.26
CA GLN A 430 -4.09 -2.03 -29.58
C GLN A 430 -2.87 -2.43 -28.72
N ALA A 431 -2.58 -3.74 -28.66
CA ALA A 431 -1.49 -4.29 -27.88
C ALA A 431 -0.12 -3.73 -28.31
N SER A 432 0.09 -3.44 -29.60
CA SER A 432 1.39 -2.94 -30.10
C SER A 432 1.62 -1.45 -29.91
N ARG A 433 0.62 -0.69 -29.45
CA ARG A 433 0.59 0.79 -29.48
C ARG A 433 1.83 1.46 -28.88
N ASP A 434 2.26 0.99 -27.72
CA ASP A 434 3.37 1.61 -26.96
C ASP A 434 4.75 1.01 -27.35
N PHE A 435 4.83 0.12 -28.34
CA PHE A 435 6.03 -0.64 -28.73
C PHE A 435 6.65 -0.21 -30.08
N LYS A 436 6.28 0.96 -30.61
CA LYS A 436 6.90 1.59 -31.80
C LYS A 436 7.05 0.67 -33.02
N GLY A 437 6.08 -0.22 -33.25
CA GLY A 437 6.13 -1.16 -34.38
C GLY A 437 7.24 -2.21 -34.29
N PHE A 438 7.64 -2.60 -33.07
CA PHE A 438 8.60 -3.69 -32.87
C PHE A 438 8.18 -4.97 -33.61
N VAL A 439 9.06 -5.47 -34.47
CA VAL A 439 8.95 -6.77 -35.15
C VAL A 439 10.09 -7.67 -34.68
N PRO A 440 9.82 -8.86 -34.14
CA PRO A 440 10.88 -9.78 -33.75
C PRO A 440 11.62 -10.34 -34.98
N LYS A 441 12.93 -10.57 -34.85
CA LYS A 441 13.71 -11.33 -35.83
C LYS A 441 13.52 -12.82 -35.52
N LEU A 442 12.71 -13.50 -36.34
CA LEU A 442 12.37 -14.91 -36.16
C LEU A 442 13.16 -15.77 -37.17
N ASP A 443 13.54 -16.98 -36.75
CA ASP A 443 14.14 -17.97 -37.62
C ASP A 443 13.05 -18.65 -38.47
N PRO A 444 13.08 -18.52 -39.81
CA PRO A 444 12.05 -19.06 -40.70
C PRO A 444 11.79 -20.56 -40.51
N HIS A 445 12.81 -21.35 -40.13
CA HIS A 445 12.68 -22.80 -39.94
C HIS A 445 11.71 -23.18 -38.82
N PHE A 446 11.46 -22.27 -37.87
CA PHE A 446 10.58 -22.48 -36.71
C PHE A 446 9.31 -21.63 -36.77
N THR A 447 9.04 -20.98 -37.90
CA THR A 447 7.83 -20.16 -38.11
C THR A 447 6.74 -20.93 -38.86
N THR A 448 5.50 -20.55 -38.60
CA THR A 448 4.35 -20.98 -39.39
C THR A 448 4.36 -20.28 -40.75
N GLN A 449 4.11 -21.03 -41.83
CA GLN A 449 4.21 -20.53 -43.23
C GLN A 449 3.38 -19.27 -43.53
N SER A 450 2.44 -18.89 -42.66
CA SER A 450 1.58 -17.71 -42.77
C SER A 450 2.26 -16.35 -42.57
N LEU A 451 3.56 -16.28 -42.25
CA LEU A 451 4.27 -15.03 -41.95
C LEU A 451 5.03 -14.42 -43.15
N HIS A 452 4.94 -15.03 -44.33
CA HIS A 452 5.44 -14.38 -45.55
C HIS A 452 4.55 -13.17 -45.89
N PRO A 453 5.12 -11.96 -46.03
CA PRO A 453 4.41 -10.87 -46.67
C PRO A 453 4.01 -11.35 -48.07
N LEU A 454 2.75 -11.16 -48.44
CA LEU A 454 2.36 -11.13 -49.84
C LEU A 454 3.23 -10.05 -50.49
N GLU A 455 4.14 -10.46 -51.37
CA GLU A 455 4.91 -9.56 -52.25
C GLU A 455 3.99 -8.73 -53.13
#